data_AF-A0A1Z4GDF5-F1
#
_entry.id   AF-A0A1Z4GDF5-F1
#
_cell.length_a   1.000
_cell.length_b   1.000
_cell.length_c   1.000
_cell.angle_alpha   90.00
_cell.angle_beta   90.00
_cell.angle_gamma   90.00
#
_symmetry.space_group_name_H-M   'P 1'
#
loop_
_entity.id
_entity.type
_entity.pdbx_description
1 polymer ?
#
loop_
_entity_poly.entity_id
_entity_poly.type
_entity_poly.pdbx_seq_one_letter_code
_entity_poly.pdbx_strand_id
1 'polypeptide(L)'
;MTKSFLVDTVPTPIPLVSSDKSTEKTPERESVKVVIYGSKRGVNNTILTLYKLGFAQVNEWSPLLPSSNPGEVMSILTRHIVTT
;
A
#
# COMPACT_ATOMS: atom_id res chain seq x y z
N MET A 1 39.75 39.55 15.59
CA MET A 1 38.60 38.78 15.08
C MET A 1 37.52 39.76 14.64
N THR A 2 37.26 39.88 13.34
CA THR A 2 35.95 40.19 12.71
C THR A 2 36.22 40.13 11.19
N LYS A 3 35.71 39.11 10.50
CA LYS A 3 35.70 39.04 9.04
C LYS A 3 34.24 39.13 8.61
N SER A 4 33.88 40.25 8.01
CA SER A 4 32.57 40.50 7.42
C SER A 4 32.56 40.05 5.96
N PHE A 5 31.41 39.52 5.57
CA PHE A 5 31.06 38.92 4.29
C PHE A 5 30.96 39.93 3.16
N LEU A 6 31.34 39.53 1.94
CA LEU A 6 30.60 39.82 0.71
C LEU A 6 30.79 38.62 -0.24
N VAL A 7 29.68 37.95 -0.57
CA VAL A 7 29.59 36.96 -1.65
C VAL A 7 29.30 37.73 -2.92
N ASP A 8 30.26 37.75 -3.84
CA ASP A 8 30.05 38.25 -5.19
C ASP A 8 29.33 37.21 -6.04
N THR A 9 28.36 37.69 -6.80
CA THR A 9 27.45 36.90 -7.62
C THR A 9 28.14 36.57 -8.95
N VAL A 10 28.25 35.28 -9.29
CA VAL A 10 28.61 34.83 -10.65
C VAL A 10 27.47 33.96 -11.20
N PRO A 11 26.79 34.34 -12.28
CA PRO A 11 25.79 33.48 -12.91
C PRO A 11 26.50 32.44 -13.77
N THR A 12 26.43 31.16 -13.40
CA THR A 12 26.95 30.04 -14.20
C THR A 12 25.80 29.39 -14.97
N PRO A 13 26.00 28.96 -16.24
CA PRO A 13 24.90 28.61 -17.15
C PRO A 13 24.17 27.35 -16.68
N ILE A 14 22.84 27.40 -16.63
CA ILE A 14 22.01 26.22 -16.38
C ILE A 14 22.22 25.25 -17.55
N PRO A 15 22.69 24.02 -17.34
CA PRO A 15 22.61 22.99 -18.37
C PRO A 15 21.14 22.66 -18.58
N LEU A 16 20.65 22.88 -19.80
CA LEU A 16 19.32 22.46 -20.23
C LEU A 16 19.31 20.92 -20.31
N VAL A 17 19.16 20.25 -19.17
CA VAL A 17 18.92 18.82 -19.12
C VAL A 17 17.49 18.61 -19.61
N SER A 18 17.37 18.17 -20.87
CA SER A 18 16.13 17.63 -21.43
C SER A 18 15.58 16.60 -20.47
N SER A 19 14.49 16.95 -19.80
CA SER A 19 13.62 16.00 -19.13
C SER A 19 12.85 15.24 -20.20
N ASP A 20 13.49 14.25 -20.81
CA ASP A 20 12.77 13.19 -21.51
C ASP A 20 11.99 12.40 -20.45
N LYS A 21 10.79 12.89 -20.18
CA LYS A 21 9.78 12.22 -19.38
C LYS A 21 9.33 11.01 -20.19
N SER A 22 10.09 9.93 -20.09
CA SER A 22 9.59 8.58 -20.35
C SER A 22 8.35 8.40 -19.46
N THR A 23 7.16 8.58 -20.06
CA THR A 23 5.92 8.14 -19.44
C THR A 23 5.89 6.63 -19.52
N GLU A 24 6.66 5.99 -18.64
CA GLU A 24 6.47 4.58 -18.35
C GLU A 24 5.05 4.45 -17.77
N LYS A 25 4.13 3.95 -18.60
CA LYS A 25 2.77 3.62 -18.15
C LYS A 25 2.93 2.48 -17.15
N THR A 26 3.05 2.81 -15.86
CA THR A 26 2.84 1.82 -14.81
C THR A 26 1.46 1.20 -15.05
N PRO A 27 1.37 -0.14 -15.15
CA PRO A 27 0.08 -0.79 -15.35
C PRO A 27 -0.89 -0.34 -14.26
N GLU A 28 -2.10 0.03 -14.65
CA GLU A 28 -3.14 0.46 -13.72
C GLU A 28 -3.42 -0.71 -12.75
N ARG A 29 -3.33 -0.43 -11.45
CA ARG A 29 -3.57 -1.43 -10.40
C ARG A 29 -4.87 -1.13 -9.69
N GLU A 30 -5.81 -2.05 -9.74
CA GLU A 30 -7.06 -1.98 -8.98
C GLU A 30 -6.85 -2.53 -7.56
N SER A 31 -7.35 -1.81 -6.56
CA SER A 31 -7.35 -2.26 -5.15
C SER A 31 -8.64 -3.03 -4.83
N VAL A 32 -8.55 -4.34 -4.69
CA VAL A 32 -9.66 -5.22 -4.30
C VAL A 32 -9.58 -5.54 -2.81
N LYS A 33 -10.72 -5.44 -2.11
CA LYS A 33 -10.84 -5.83 -0.70
C LYS A 33 -11.70 -7.07 -0.56
N VAL A 34 -11.21 -8.04 0.20
CA VAL A 34 -11.98 -9.22 0.63
C VAL A 34 -12.23 -9.10 2.13
N VAL A 35 -13.50 -9.17 2.53
CA VAL A 35 -13.90 -9.05 3.94
C VAL A 35 -14.65 -10.30 4.35
N ILE A 36 -14.21 -10.91 5.45
CA ILE A 36 -14.88 -12.06 6.07
C ILE A 36 -15.55 -11.58 7.35
N TYR A 37 -16.85 -11.84 7.50
CA TYR A 37 -17.61 -11.64 8.74
C TYR A 37 -17.98 -12.99 9.36
N GLY A 38 -18.06 -13.04 10.69
CA GLY A 38 -18.60 -14.19 11.40
C GLY A 38 -18.10 -14.28 12.84
N SER A 39 -18.30 -15.44 13.48
CA SER A 39 -17.71 -15.69 14.80
C SER A 39 -16.17 -15.68 14.73
N LYS A 40 -15.50 -15.38 15.86
CA LYS A 40 -14.03 -15.45 15.97
C LYS A 40 -13.46 -16.78 15.45
N ARG A 41 -14.12 -17.89 15.79
CA ARG A 41 -13.72 -19.23 15.31
C ARG A 41 -13.94 -19.38 13.80
N GLY A 42 -15.09 -18.93 13.30
CA GLY A 42 -15.43 -18.99 11.88
C GLY A 42 -14.43 -18.22 11.03
N VAL A 43 -14.16 -16.96 11.37
CA VAL A 43 -13.22 -16.12 10.63
C VAL A 43 -11.81 -16.72 10.61
N ASN A 44 -11.29 -17.15 11.77
CA ASN A 44 -9.96 -17.78 11.85
C ASN A 44 -9.87 -19.06 11.02
N ASN A 45 -10.88 -19.93 11.08
CA ASN A 45 -10.91 -21.18 10.30
C ASN A 45 -10.97 -20.90 8.80
N THR A 46 -11.75 -19.90 8.38
CA THR A 46 -11.82 -19.49 6.97
C THR A 46 -10.48 -18.95 6.50
N ILE A 47 -9.82 -18.07 7.26
CA ILE A 47 -8.47 -17.56 6.93
C ILE A 47 -7.46 -18.71 6.77
N LEU A 48 -7.43 -19.64 7.72
CA LEU A 48 -6.54 -20.82 7.63
C LEU A 48 -6.86 -21.72 6.43
N THR A 49 -8.12 -21.83 6.05
CA THR A 49 -8.54 -22.59 4.87
C THR A 49 -8.08 -21.90 3.59
N LEU A 50 -8.31 -20.59 3.48
CA LEU A 50 -7.83 -19.78 2.34
C LEU A 50 -6.31 -19.81 2.22
N TYR A 51 -5.59 -19.80 3.34
CA TYR A 51 -4.15 -19.99 3.36
C TYR A 51 -3.73 -21.35 2.77
N LYS A 52 -4.38 -22.45 3.21
CA LYS A 52 -4.10 -23.79 2.69
C LYS A 52 -4.40 -23.93 1.19
N LEU A 53 -5.38 -23.17 0.70
CA LEU A 53 -5.72 -23.09 -0.73
C LEU A 53 -4.76 -22.19 -1.52
N GLY A 54 -3.76 -21.58 -0.88
CA GLY A 54 -2.82 -20.66 -1.51
C GLY A 54 -3.44 -19.31 -1.88
N PHE A 55 -4.64 -19.00 -1.37
CA PHE A 55 -5.32 -17.75 -1.69
C PHE A 55 -4.55 -16.54 -1.15
N ALA A 56 -4.21 -16.52 0.14
CA ALA A 56 -3.43 -15.46 0.79
C ALA A 56 -2.72 -15.97 2.05
N GLN A 57 -1.59 -15.36 2.41
CA GLN A 57 -0.88 -15.63 3.67
C GLN A 57 -1.70 -15.15 4.86
N VAL A 58 -1.57 -15.83 6.00
CA VAL A 58 -2.33 -15.49 7.22
C VAL A 58 -2.03 -14.07 7.71
N ASN A 59 -0.79 -13.60 7.56
CA ASN A 59 -0.36 -12.26 7.99
C ASN A 59 -0.76 -11.13 7.02
N GLU A 60 -1.29 -11.44 5.84
CA GLU A 60 -1.82 -10.43 4.92
C GLU A 60 -3.22 -9.95 5.35
N TRP A 61 -3.90 -10.73 6.20
CA TRP A 61 -5.20 -10.37 6.76
C TRP A 61 -5.03 -9.39 7.93
N SER A 62 -5.97 -8.47 8.07
CA SER A 62 -6.05 -7.63 9.27
C SER A 62 -6.25 -8.48 10.52
N PRO A 63 -5.84 -8.00 11.71
CA PRO A 63 -6.34 -8.52 12.96
C PRO A 63 -7.87 -8.58 12.96
N LEU A 64 -8.45 -9.44 13.81
CA LEU A 64 -9.90 -9.49 13.97
C LEU A 64 -10.40 -8.16 14.54
N LEU A 65 -11.30 -7.53 13.79
CA LEU A 65 -11.95 -6.27 14.17
C LEU A 65 -13.39 -6.57 14.63
N PRO A 66 -13.93 -5.82 15.61
CA PRO A 66 -15.35 -5.90 15.92
C PRO A 66 -16.18 -5.47 14.70
N SER A 67 -17.31 -6.14 14.45
CA SER A 67 -18.32 -5.65 13.51
C SER A 67 -19.43 -4.91 14.24
N SER A 68 -20.40 -4.38 13.50
CA SER A 68 -21.60 -3.74 14.07
C SER A 68 -22.51 -4.73 14.83
N ASN A 69 -22.36 -6.04 14.58
CA ASN A 69 -23.20 -7.07 15.18
C ASN A 69 -22.53 -7.64 16.45
N PRO A 70 -23.22 -7.68 17.60
CA PRO A 70 -22.66 -8.25 18.82
C PRO A 70 -22.21 -9.71 18.63
N GLY A 71 -20.97 -10.00 19.03
CA GLY A 71 -20.39 -11.35 18.92
C GLY A 71 -19.85 -11.70 17.52
N GLU A 72 -20.02 -10.82 16.53
CA GLU A 72 -19.44 -10.97 15.21
C GLU A 72 -18.14 -10.14 15.10
N VAL A 73 -17.17 -10.72 14.40
CA VAL A 73 -15.92 -10.07 14.06
C VAL A 73 -15.72 -10.11 12.56
N MET A 74 -14.80 -9.28 12.07
CA MET A 74 -14.38 -9.28 10.69
C MET A 74 -12.86 -9.28 10.54
N SER A 75 -12.39 -9.68 9.36
CA SER A 75 -11.01 -9.52 8.93
C SER A 75 -10.97 -9.12 7.46
N ILE A 76 -10.01 -8.26 7.11
CA ILE A 76 -9.91 -7.61 5.81
C ILE A 76 -8.59 -7.99 5.15
N LEU A 77 -8.64 -8.42 3.90
CA LEU A 77 -7.50 -8.56 3.00
C LEU A 77 -7.62 -7.50 1.90
N THR A 78 -6.52 -6.78 1.62
CA THR A 78 -6.45 -5.83 0.50
C THR A 78 -5.42 -6.33 -0.52
N ARG A 79 -5.78 -6.37 -1.79
CA ARG A 79 -4.91 -6.81 -2.90
C ARG A 79 -4.90 -5.79 -4.02
N HIS A 80 -3.74 -5.63 -4.65
CA HIS A 80 -3.59 -4.83 -5.86
C HIS A 80 -3.46 -5.76 -7.06
N ILE A 81 -4.49 -5.81 -7.89
CA ILE A 81 -4.50 -6.59 -9.13
C ILE A 81 -4.16 -5.68 -10.31
N VAL A 82 -3.43 -6.20 -11.28
CA VAL A 82 -3.17 -5.47 -12.53
C VAL A 82 -4.40 -5.61 -13.41
N THR A 83 -5.01 -4.49 -13.79
CA THR A 83 -6.11 -4.47 -14.75
C THR A 83 -5.48 -4.55 -16.14
N THR A 84 -5.69 -5.67 -16.84
CA THR A 84 -5.11 -5.91 -18.18
C THR A 84 -6.11 -5.53 -19.26
#